data_AF-A0AA90XVG0-F1
#
_entry.id   AF-A0AA90XVG0-F1
#
_cell.length_a   1.000
_cell.length_b   1.000
_cell.length_c   1.000
_cell.angle_alpha   90.00
_cell.angle_beta   90.00
_cell.angle_gamma   90.00
#
_symmetry.space_group_name_H-M   'P 1'
#
loop_
_entity.id
_entity.type
_entity.pdbx_description
1 polymer ?
#
loop_
_entity_poly.entity_id
_entity_poly.type
_entity_poly.pdbx_seq_one_letter_code
_entity_poly.pdbx_strand_id
1 'polypeptide(L)'
;MVIKPHVPNAERVGINNDIRSMRLAGRLSDANSQLNRVISAASGADWRTLRDLEKLLSQMFPGEGDTQTAISARLREINPVRHGLVKQVRTVRNEDSGKRVWFYRLVPNSGHGEPLHD
;
A
#
# COMPACT_ATOMS: atom_id res chain seq x y z
N MET A 1 -0.54 20.41 10.50
CA MET A 1 -1.46 19.51 9.74
C MET A 1 -0.62 18.66 8.79
N VAL A 2 -0.91 17.36 8.63
CA VAL A 2 -0.23 16.52 7.62
C VAL A 2 -1.13 16.43 6.40
N ILE A 3 -0.71 17.02 5.29
CA ILE A 3 -1.44 16.92 4.03
C ILE A 3 -1.06 15.58 3.39
N LYS A 4 -2.05 14.69 3.23
CA LYS A 4 -1.84 13.42 2.53
C LYS A 4 -1.42 13.71 1.08
N PRO A 5 -0.51 12.91 0.50
CA PRO A 5 -0.13 13.13 -0.89
C PRO A 5 -1.34 13.05 -1.83
N HIS A 6 -1.53 14.08 -2.63
CA HIS A 6 -2.59 14.13 -3.63
C HIS A 6 -2.32 13.12 -4.75
N VAL A 7 -3.37 12.47 -5.22
CA VAL A 7 -3.35 11.53 -6.35
C VAL A 7 -4.41 11.98 -7.35
N PRO A 8 -4.04 12.33 -8.59
CA PRO A 8 -5.00 12.70 -9.63
C PRO A 8 -6.05 11.62 -9.85
N ASN A 9 -7.29 12.03 -10.19
CA ASN A 9 -8.40 11.09 -10.35
C ASN A 9 -8.13 10.05 -11.46
N ALA A 10 -7.50 10.46 -12.57
CA ALA A 10 -7.14 9.55 -13.66
C ALA A 10 -6.16 8.46 -13.19
N GLU A 11 -5.09 8.84 -12.46
CA GLU A 11 -4.13 7.89 -11.89
C GLU A 11 -4.82 6.94 -10.90
N ARG A 12 -5.70 7.48 -10.05
CA ARG A 12 -6.46 6.70 -9.08
C ARG A 12 -7.34 5.64 -9.74
N VAL A 13 -8.09 6.02 -10.78
CA VAL A 13 -8.95 5.11 -11.52
C VAL A 13 -8.12 4.03 -12.22
N GLY A 14 -7.00 4.40 -12.84
CA GLY A 14 -6.08 3.45 -13.48
C GLY A 14 -5.55 2.41 -12.49
N ILE A 15 -4.94 2.85 -11.38
CA ILE A 15 -4.38 1.96 -10.35
C ILE A 15 -5.46 1.01 -9.80
N ASN A 16 -6.65 1.54 -9.47
CA ASN A 16 -7.69 0.72 -8.87
C ASN A 16 -8.29 -0.29 -9.86
N ASN A 17 -8.40 0.05 -11.14
CA ASN A 17 -8.84 -0.88 -12.18
C ASN A 17 -7.83 -2.00 -12.40
N ASP A 18 -6.53 -1.68 -12.43
CA ASP A 18 -5.47 -2.66 -12.58
C ASP A 18 -5.43 -3.63 -11.38
N ILE A 19 -5.52 -3.11 -10.15
CA ILE A 19 -5.60 -3.95 -8.93
C ILE A 19 -6.82 -4.88 -9.00
N ARG A 20 -7.97 -4.37 -9.41
CA ARG A 20 -9.19 -5.17 -9.58
C ARG A 20 -8.98 -6.27 -10.63
N SER A 21 -8.35 -5.94 -11.75
CA SER A 21 -8.07 -6.89 -12.83
C SER A 21 -7.09 -7.97 -12.40
N MET A 22 -6.04 -7.62 -11.64
CA MET A 22 -5.11 -8.58 -11.05
C MET A 22 -5.79 -9.54 -10.07
N ARG A 23 -6.73 -9.04 -9.26
CA ARG A 23 -7.51 -9.86 -8.34
C ARG A 23 -8.43 -10.83 -9.08
N LEU A 24 -9.14 -10.35 -10.11
CA LEU A 24 -9.99 -11.20 -10.97
C LEU A 24 -9.18 -12.27 -11.71
N ALA A 25 -7.95 -11.97 -12.09
CA ALA A 25 -7.03 -12.91 -12.72
C ALA A 25 -6.39 -13.91 -11.74
N GLY A 26 -6.73 -13.86 -10.44
CA GLY A 26 -6.16 -14.74 -9.41
C GLY A 26 -4.68 -14.48 -9.10
N ARG A 27 -4.13 -13.34 -9.53
CA ARG A 27 -2.72 -12.96 -9.27
C ARG A 27 -2.50 -12.45 -7.85
N LEU A 28 -3.55 -11.98 -7.20
CA LEU A 28 -3.56 -11.62 -5.78
C LEU A 28 -4.31 -12.70 -5.03
N SER A 29 -3.62 -13.44 -4.15
CA SER A 29 -4.22 -14.53 -3.40
C SER A 29 -5.13 -14.01 -2.28
N ASP A 30 -6.35 -14.55 -2.19
CA ASP A 30 -7.28 -14.33 -1.06
C ASP A 30 -6.98 -15.23 0.15
N ALA A 31 -5.91 -16.04 0.10
CA ALA A 31 -5.50 -16.88 1.22
C ALA A 31 -5.23 -16.01 2.45
N ASN A 32 -5.80 -16.37 3.62
CA ASN A 32 -5.66 -15.62 4.87
C ASN A 32 -4.25 -15.76 5.46
N SER A 33 -3.29 -15.10 4.81
CA SER A 33 -1.92 -14.92 5.30
C SER A 33 -1.71 -13.45 5.60
N GLN A 34 -0.95 -13.17 6.66
CA GLN A 34 -0.54 -11.82 7.05
C GLN A 34 -0.02 -11.01 5.86
N LEU A 35 0.76 -11.62 4.96
CA LEU A 35 1.25 -10.93 3.74
C LEU A 35 0.10 -10.50 2.82
N ASN A 36 -0.87 -11.38 2.57
CA ASN A 36 -2.00 -11.09 1.67
C ASN A 36 -2.96 -10.06 2.27
N ARG A 37 -3.11 -10.03 3.60
CA ARG A 37 -3.85 -8.98 4.29
C ARG A 37 -3.18 -7.63 4.09
N VAL A 38 -1.87 -7.55 4.31
CA VAL A 38 -1.08 -6.32 4.09
C VAL A 38 -1.16 -5.88 2.62
N ILE A 39 -1.04 -6.82 1.67
CA ILE A 39 -1.22 -6.54 0.25
C ILE A 39 -2.61 -5.97 0.00
N SER A 40 -3.67 -6.59 0.53
CA SER A 40 -5.05 -6.13 0.35
C SER A 40 -5.29 -4.72 0.91
N ALA A 41 -4.71 -4.41 2.07
CA ALA A 41 -4.90 -3.13 2.74
C ALA A 41 -4.06 -1.99 2.13
N ALA A 42 -2.86 -2.29 1.65
CA ALA A 42 -1.93 -1.31 1.09
C ALA A 42 -2.05 -1.17 -0.45
N SER A 43 -2.74 -2.09 -1.13
CA SER A 43 -3.00 -2.01 -2.56
C SER A 43 -4.00 -0.92 -2.91
N GLY A 44 -3.67 -0.16 -3.94
CA GLY A 44 -4.55 0.87 -4.48
C GLY A 44 -3.88 2.25 -4.54
N ALA A 45 -4.66 3.22 -4.99
CA ALA A 45 -4.15 4.57 -5.24
C ALA A 45 -3.85 5.36 -3.96
N ASP A 46 -4.54 5.07 -2.86
CA ASP A 46 -4.49 5.87 -1.64
C ASP A 46 -3.18 5.66 -0.85
N TRP A 47 -2.53 6.77 -0.53
CA TRP A 47 -1.37 6.82 0.35
C TRP A 47 -1.79 6.62 1.81
N ARG A 48 -1.17 5.64 2.48
CA ARG A 48 -1.48 5.29 3.87
C ARG A 48 -0.22 5.25 4.73
N THR A 49 -0.33 5.73 5.97
CA THR A 49 0.73 5.51 6.97
C THR A 49 0.64 4.10 7.54
N LEU A 50 1.67 3.62 8.24
CA LEU A 50 1.59 2.33 8.94
C LEU A 50 0.43 2.30 9.95
N ARG A 51 0.13 3.43 10.61
CA ARG A 51 -1.03 3.56 11.52
C ARG A 51 -2.36 3.45 10.78
N ASP A 52 -2.47 4.04 9.58
CA ASP A 52 -3.68 3.91 8.77
C ASP A 52 -3.86 2.46 8.28
N LEU A 53 -2.76 1.78 7.92
CA LEU A 53 -2.78 0.38 7.50
C LEU A 53 -3.18 -0.54 8.65
N GLU A 54 -2.61 -0.37 9.84
CA GLU A 54 -2.96 -1.13 11.05
C GLU A 54 -4.44 -1.01 11.40
N LYS A 55 -4.98 0.22 11.38
CA LYS A 55 -6.42 0.46 11.58
C LYS A 55 -7.27 -0.20 10.50
N LEU A 56 -6.88 -0.06 9.23
CA LEU A 56 -7.62 -0.67 8.13
C LEU A 56 -7.61 -2.20 8.23
N LEU A 57 -6.46 -2.80 8.55
CA LEU A 57 -6.33 -4.25 8.73
C LEU A 57 -7.22 -4.75 9.86
N SER A 58 -7.26 -4.03 10.98
CA SER A 58 -8.14 -4.37 12.10
C SER A 58 -9.63 -4.25 11.75
N GLN A 59 -9.99 -3.36 10.81
CA GLN A 59 -11.36 -3.22 10.30
C GLN A 59 -11.73 -4.31 9.28
N MET A 60 -10.80 -4.67 8.39
CA MET A 60 -11.01 -5.67 7.35
C MET A 60 -10.94 -7.10 7.88
N PHE A 61 -10.07 -7.34 8.87
CA PHE A 61 -9.78 -8.65 9.44
C PHE A 61 -9.89 -8.59 10.98
N PRO A 62 -11.11 -8.50 11.53
CA PRO A 62 -11.31 -8.41 12.96
C PRO A 62 -10.75 -9.66 13.67
N GLY A 63 -9.93 -9.45 14.71
CA GLY A 63 -9.26 -10.51 15.46
C GLY A 63 -7.87 -10.90 14.94
N GLU A 64 -7.49 -10.44 13.74
CA GLU A 64 -6.19 -10.71 13.09
C GLU A 64 -5.40 -9.41 12.92
N GLY A 65 -5.26 -8.67 14.03
CA GLY A 65 -4.59 -7.37 14.07
C GLY A 65 -3.10 -7.50 13.75
N ASP A 66 -2.68 -6.94 12.61
CA ASP A 66 -1.27 -6.83 12.27
C ASP A 66 -0.67 -5.55 12.85
N THR A 67 0.41 -5.67 13.61
CA THR A 67 1.12 -4.51 14.18
C THR A 67 1.90 -3.76 13.11
N GLN A 68 2.15 -2.47 13.34
CA GLN A 68 2.97 -1.64 12.42
C GLN A 68 4.32 -2.27 12.06
N THR A 69 4.99 -2.93 13.02
CA THR A 69 6.27 -3.64 12.79
C THR A 69 6.09 -4.80 11.82
N ALA A 70 5.04 -5.61 12.00
CA ALA A 70 4.76 -6.73 11.11
C ALA A 70 4.36 -6.25 9.72
N ILE A 71 3.51 -5.22 9.63
CA ILE A 71 3.13 -4.59 8.35
C ILE A 71 4.38 -4.10 7.61
N SER A 72 5.28 -3.39 8.30
CA SER A 72 6.52 -2.88 7.72
C SER A 72 7.43 -4.01 7.18
N ALA A 73 7.54 -5.12 7.91
CA ALA A 73 8.28 -6.29 7.44
C ALA A 73 7.67 -6.86 6.15
N ARG A 74 6.34 -7.05 6.11
CA ARG A 74 5.66 -7.57 4.91
C ARG A 74 5.76 -6.64 3.72
N LEU A 75 5.68 -5.32 3.93
CA LEU A 75 5.89 -4.35 2.86
C LEU A 75 7.30 -4.44 2.24
N ARG A 76 8.31 -4.89 3.00
CA ARG A 76 9.67 -5.11 2.46
C ARG A 76 9.80 -6.41 1.69
N GLU A 77 8.98 -7.41 1.98
CA GLU A 77 8.97 -8.70 1.28
C GLU A 77 8.33 -8.62 -0.10
N ILE A 78 7.48 -7.62 -0.34
CA ILE A 78 6.80 -7.43 -1.62
C ILE A 78 7.83 -7.16 -2.72
N ASN A 79 7.76 -8.01 -3.73
CA ASN A 79 8.62 -8.01 -4.89
C ASN A 79 7.79 -7.88 -6.19
N PRO A 80 8.14 -6.97 -7.11
CA PRO A 80 7.39 -6.75 -8.35
C PRO A 80 7.30 -7.97 -9.26
N VAL A 81 8.30 -8.84 -9.25
CA VAL A 81 8.33 -10.07 -10.08
C VAL A 81 7.47 -11.16 -9.47
N ARG A 82 7.54 -11.34 -8.14
CA ARG A 82 6.78 -12.40 -7.44
C ARG A 82 5.32 -12.06 -7.23
N HIS A 83 5.01 -10.80 -6.96
CA HIS A 83 3.67 -10.35 -6.55
C HIS A 83 3.00 -9.45 -7.57
N GLY A 84 3.71 -9.00 -8.62
CA GLY A 84 3.16 -8.05 -9.60
C GLY A 84 2.88 -6.66 -9.02
N LEU A 85 3.37 -6.36 -7.82
CA LEU A 85 3.15 -5.11 -7.09
C LEU A 85 4.45 -4.40 -6.78
N VAL A 86 4.45 -3.08 -6.92
CA VAL A 86 5.56 -2.20 -6.56
C VAL A 86 5.16 -1.41 -5.32
N LYS A 87 6.04 -1.45 -4.31
CA LYS A 87 5.93 -0.57 -3.15
C LYS A 87 6.39 0.83 -3.53
N GLN A 88 5.50 1.79 -3.41
CA GLN A 88 5.86 3.20 -3.50
C GLN A 88 5.86 3.82 -2.10
N VAL A 89 6.85 4.67 -1.87
CA VAL A 89 7.07 5.34 -0.59
C VAL A 89 7.14 6.83 -0.82
N ARG A 90 6.45 7.61 0.00
CA ARG A 90 6.49 9.07 -0.05
C ARG A 90 6.58 9.66 1.34
N THR A 91 7.43 10.66 1.50
CA THR A 91 7.65 11.31 2.79
C THR A 91 7.11 12.72 2.74
N VAL A 92 6.27 13.08 3.73
CA VAL A 92 5.71 14.42 3.87
C VAL A 92 6.15 14.99 5.22
N ARG A 93 6.62 16.24 5.24
CA ARG A 93 6.93 16.93 6.48
C ARG A 93 5.64 17.43 7.12
N ASN A 94 5.43 17.10 8.39
CA ASN A 94 4.36 17.68 9.19
C ASN A 94 4.79 19.10 9.59
N GLU A 95 4.08 20.12 9.11
CA GLU A 95 4.38 21.51 9.43
C GLU A 95 4.17 21.84 10.92
N ASP A 96 3.32 21.08 11.60
CA ASP A 96 2.95 21.32 13.00
C ASP A 96 3.96 20.70 13.98
N SER A 97 4.32 19.43 13.75
CA SER A 97 5.28 18.72 14.62
C SER A 97 6.73 18.82 14.14
N GLY A 98 6.98 19.32 12.93
CA GLY A 98 8.29 19.31 12.26
C GLY A 98 8.77 17.92 11.80
N LYS A 99 8.09 16.83 12.22
CA LYS A 99 8.46 15.44 11.94
C LYS A 99 8.11 15.03 10.51
N ARG A 100 8.89 14.10 9.95
CA ARG A 100 8.59 13.46 8.66
C ARG A 100 7.64 12.28 8.86
N VAL A 101 6.61 12.20 8.02
CA VAL A 101 5.63 11.13 8.01
C VAL A 101 5.80 10.33 6.72
N TRP A 102 5.94 9.01 6.87
CA TRP A 102 6.08 8.08 5.77
C TRP A 102 4.71 7.55 5.33
N PHE A 103 4.48 7.64 4.04
CA PHE A 103 3.31 7.11 3.36
C PHE A 103 3.72 5.99 2.42
N TYR A 104 2.89 4.95 2.39
CA TYR A 104 3.08 3.75 1.62
C TYR A 104 1.85 3.49 0.76
N ARG A 105 2.07 2.95 -0.42
CA ARG A 105 1.04 2.32 -1.26
C ARG A 105 1.66 1.19 -2.08
N LEU A 106 0.84 0.23 -2.47
CA LEU A 106 1.20 -0.82 -3.42
C LEU A 106 0.43 -0.57 -4.70
N VAL A 107 1.16 -0.46 -5.80
CA VAL A 107 0.59 -0.26 -7.13
C VAL A 107 0.98 -1.43 -8.04
N PRO A 108 0.18 -1.76 -9.05
CA PRO A 108 0.52 -2.74 -10.07
C PRO A 108 1.85 -2.40 -10.74
N ASN A 109 2.64 -3.43 -11.05
CA ASN A 109 3.89 -3.32 -11.81
C ASN A 109 3.64 -3.08 -13.32
N SER A 110 2.50 -2.52 -13.71
CA SER A 110 2.07 -2.26 -15.09
C SER A 110 2.87 -1.16 -15.81
N GLY A 111 4.06 -0.77 -15.33
CA GLY A 111 4.87 0.31 -15.90
C GLY A 111 4.40 1.73 -15.56
N HIS A 112 3.49 1.91 -14.59
CA HIS A 112 2.94 3.23 -14.23
C HIS A 112 3.77 4.02 -13.19
N GLY A 113 4.99 3.57 -12.90
CA GLY A 113 5.88 4.29 -12.00
C GLY A 113 7.27 3.69 -12.04
N GLU A 114 8.21 4.48 -12.53
CA GLU A 114 9.63 4.17 -12.41
C GLU A 114 9.95 3.81 -10.94
N PRO A 115 10.77 2.79 -10.70
CA PRO A 115 11.27 2.53 -9.36
C PRO A 115 12.08 3.76 -8.93
N LEU A 116 11.62 4.44 -7.88
CA LEU A 116 12.47 5.35 -7.11
C LEU A 116 13.60 4.51 -6.49
N HIS A 117 14.71 4.39 -7.22
CA HIS A 117 16.01 4.10 -6.64
C HIS A 117 16.48 5.37 -5.92
N ASP A 118 16.92 5.17 -4.67
CA ASP A 118 17.72 6.14 -3.91
C ASP A 118 19.13 6.21 -4.52
#